data_AF-A0A7S3DLC2-F1
#
_entry.id   AF-A0A7S3DLC2-F1
#
_cell.length_a   1.000
_cell.length_b   1.000
_cell.length_c   1.000
_cell.angle_alpha   90.00
_cell.angle_beta   90.00
_cell.angle_gamma   90.00
#
_symmetry.space_group_name_H-M   'P 1'
#
loop_
_entity.id
_entity.type
_entity.pdbx_description
1 polymer ?
#
loop_
_entity_poly.entity_id
_entity_poly.type
_entity_poly.pdbx_seq_one_letter_code
_entity_poly.pdbx_strand_id
1 'polypeptide(L)'
;PIVDDSGYLCFDHQRFGTADVFDRGEMVYKKGTGMEACRVALGFIQQHAKADIVIDPFCGEGSIGVIANAMGMHAVGVDLFPKKCRHALQSELLGGKFERNARAEKKRREKVQQKDMKGDDE
;
A
#
# COMPACT_ATOMS: atom_id res chain seq x y z
N PRO A 1 -22.30 -8.55 6.54
CA PRO A 1 -21.90 -7.55 7.55
C PRO A 1 -23.01 -7.37 8.59
N ILE A 2 -22.66 -6.94 9.79
CA ILE A 2 -23.62 -6.59 10.85
C ILE A 2 -23.65 -5.07 10.91
N VAL A 3 -24.83 -4.47 11.01
CA VAL A 3 -24.93 -3.03 11.31
C VAL A 3 -25.11 -2.90 12.80
N ASP A 4 -24.23 -2.16 13.48
CA ASP A 4 -24.35 -1.92 14.91
C ASP A 4 -25.41 -0.86 15.24
N ASP A 5 -25.66 -0.62 16.52
CA ASP A 5 -26.65 0.36 17.00
C ASP A 5 -26.32 1.80 16.59
N SER A 6 -25.08 2.07 16.18
CA SER A 6 -24.62 3.36 15.67
C SER A 6 -24.78 3.49 14.15
N GLY A 7 -25.27 2.44 13.48
CA GLY A 7 -25.44 2.40 12.04
C GLY A 7 -24.16 2.07 11.27
N TYR A 8 -23.07 1.71 11.96
CA TYR A 8 -21.81 1.36 11.31
C TYR A 8 -21.76 -0.11 10.92
N LEU A 9 -21.05 -0.37 9.83
CA LEU A 9 -20.82 -1.70 9.34
C LEU A 9 -19.71 -2.38 10.15
N CYS A 10 -20.05 -3.44 10.85
CA CYS A 10 -19.13 -4.26 11.62
C CYS A 10 -18.89 -5.62 10.93
N PHE A 11 -17.66 -6.11 11.05
CA PHE A 11 -17.23 -7.40 10.55
C PHE A 11 -16.80 -8.29 11.73
N ASP A 12 -17.35 -9.50 11.76
CA ASP A 12 -17.00 -10.53 12.74
C ASP A 12 -16.09 -11.58 12.10
N HIS A 13 -14.97 -11.86 12.76
CA HIS A 13 -14.00 -12.88 12.35
C HIS A 13 -14.61 -14.28 12.14
N GLN A 14 -15.66 -14.65 12.88
CA GLN A 14 -16.29 -15.97 12.71
C GLN A 14 -17.06 -16.11 11.39
N ARG A 15 -17.52 -14.99 10.83
CA ARG A 15 -18.35 -14.96 9.61
C ARG A 15 -17.59 -14.52 8.37
N PHE A 16 -16.54 -13.72 8.55
CA PHE A 16 -15.77 -13.11 7.46
C PHE A 16 -14.27 -13.35 7.64
N GLY A 17 -13.89 -14.54 8.11
CA GLY A 17 -12.48 -14.87 8.35
C GLY A 17 -11.65 -14.86 7.07
N THR A 18 -10.56 -14.10 7.09
CA THR A 18 -9.45 -14.21 6.13
C THR A 18 -8.29 -14.95 6.78
N ALA A 19 -7.31 -15.42 5.99
CA ALA A 19 -6.10 -16.00 6.56
C ALA A 19 -5.40 -14.99 7.48
N ASP A 20 -4.97 -15.45 8.67
CA ASP A 20 -4.26 -14.61 9.65
C ASP A 20 -2.86 -14.21 9.16
N VAL A 21 -2.22 -15.12 8.40
CA VAL A 21 -0.92 -14.90 7.76
C VAL A 21 -1.04 -15.15 6.27
N PHE A 22 -0.56 -14.20 5.48
CA PHE A 22 -0.50 -14.29 4.03
C PHE A 22 0.68 -13.47 3.50
N ASP A 23 1.09 -13.74 2.26
CA ASP A 23 2.13 -12.94 1.61
C ASP A 23 1.60 -11.53 1.37
N ARG A 24 2.29 -10.53 1.92
CA ARG A 24 1.93 -9.13 1.71
C ARG A 24 2.21 -8.67 0.26
N GLY A 25 3.08 -9.38 -0.46
CA GLY A 25 3.54 -9.00 -1.79
C GLY A 25 4.58 -7.86 -1.79
N GLU A 26 4.90 -7.36 -2.98
CA GLU A 26 5.88 -6.29 -3.14
C GLU A 26 5.42 -4.99 -2.47
N MET A 27 6.39 -4.23 -1.92
CA MET A 27 6.13 -2.91 -1.36
C MET A 27 6.77 -1.84 -2.21
N VAL A 28 5.98 -0.81 -2.53
CA VAL A 28 6.42 0.41 -3.22
C VAL A 28 7.62 1.06 -2.54
N TYR A 29 7.57 1.14 -1.21
CA TYR A 29 8.61 1.68 -0.36
C TYR A 29 8.65 0.91 0.96
N LYS A 30 9.75 1.07 1.72
CA LYS A 30 10.03 0.27 2.93
C LYS A 30 8.90 0.27 3.98
N LYS A 31 8.07 1.31 4.01
CA LYS A 31 6.97 1.50 4.97
C LYS A 31 5.59 1.48 4.30
N GLY A 32 5.50 1.05 3.05
CA GLY A 32 4.24 0.98 2.32
C GLY A 32 3.51 -0.33 2.58
N THR A 33 2.21 -0.33 2.35
CA THR A 33 1.42 -1.56 2.31
C THR A 33 1.81 -2.37 1.08
N GLY A 34 1.97 -3.68 1.26
CA GLY A 34 2.28 -4.60 0.17
C GLY A 34 1.10 -4.75 -0.79
N MET A 35 1.38 -4.98 -2.07
CA MET A 35 0.35 -4.96 -3.13
C MET A 35 -0.69 -6.06 -2.95
N GLU A 36 -0.31 -7.25 -2.51
CA GLU A 36 -1.26 -8.34 -2.26
C GLU A 36 -2.07 -8.11 -1.00
N ALA A 37 -1.47 -7.50 0.03
CA ALA A 37 -2.23 -7.04 1.20
C ALA A 37 -3.29 -5.99 0.83
N CYS A 38 -2.98 -5.09 -0.11
CA CYS A 38 -3.97 -4.15 -0.65
C CYS A 38 -5.11 -4.90 -1.33
N ARG A 39 -4.82 -5.88 -2.20
CA ARG A 39 -5.85 -6.66 -2.91
C ARG A 39 -6.75 -7.43 -1.96
N VAL A 40 -6.19 -8.07 -0.93
CA VAL A 40 -6.97 -8.80 0.08
C VAL A 40 -7.92 -7.85 0.81
N ALA A 41 -7.41 -6.72 1.31
CA ALA A 41 -8.21 -5.75 2.04
C ALA A 41 -9.30 -5.11 1.17
N LEU A 42 -8.95 -4.70 -0.05
CA LEU A 42 -9.86 -4.06 -0.99
C LEU A 42 -10.92 -5.03 -1.51
N GLY A 43 -10.53 -6.28 -1.80
CA GLY A 43 -11.46 -7.33 -2.20
C GLY A 43 -12.46 -7.64 -1.10
N PHE A 44 -11.99 -7.69 0.15
CA PHE A 44 -12.85 -7.87 1.31
C PHE A 44 -13.93 -6.78 1.42
N ILE A 45 -13.54 -5.51 1.36
CA ILE A 45 -14.51 -4.40 1.46
C ILE A 45 -15.42 -4.32 0.24
N GLN A 46 -14.91 -4.60 -0.97
CA GLN A 46 -15.72 -4.63 -2.19
C GLN A 46 -16.79 -5.72 -2.10
N GLN A 47 -16.41 -6.92 -1.62
CA GLN A 47 -17.32 -8.05 -1.47
C GLN A 47 -18.34 -7.86 -0.33
N HIS A 48 -17.90 -7.38 0.83
CA HIS A 48 -18.71 -7.43 2.05
C HIS A 48 -19.29 -6.08 2.47
N ALA A 49 -18.63 -4.97 2.16
CA ALA A 49 -19.13 -3.63 2.41
C ALA A 49 -19.90 -3.04 1.21
N LYS A 50 -19.66 -3.58 0.00
CA LYS A 50 -20.15 -2.99 -1.26
C LYS A 50 -19.78 -1.51 -1.39
N ALA A 51 -18.57 -1.17 -0.94
CA ALA A 51 -18.07 0.20 -1.01
C ALA A 51 -17.59 0.52 -2.43
N ASP A 52 -18.00 1.67 -2.96
CA ASP A 52 -17.53 2.16 -4.27
C ASP A 52 -16.32 3.10 -4.13
N ILE A 53 -16.16 3.72 -2.96
CA ILE A 53 -15.15 4.75 -2.67
C ILE A 53 -14.28 4.31 -1.49
N VAL A 54 -12.96 4.41 -1.66
CA VAL A 54 -11.95 4.14 -0.64
C VAL A 54 -11.28 5.45 -0.25
N ILE A 55 -11.32 5.78 1.05
CA ILE A 55 -10.60 6.92 1.61
C ILE A 55 -9.40 6.37 2.38
N ASP A 56 -8.19 6.70 1.92
CA ASP A 56 -6.94 6.34 2.58
C ASP A 56 -6.31 7.60 3.23
N PRO A 57 -6.52 7.83 4.54
CA PRO A 57 -6.07 9.03 5.23
C PRO A 57 -4.55 9.05 5.50
N PHE A 58 -3.83 7.98 5.13
CA PHE A 58 -2.38 7.86 5.29
C PHE A 58 -1.73 7.28 4.03
N CYS A 59 -2.11 7.83 2.87
CA CYS A 59 -1.88 7.19 1.57
C CYS A 59 -0.42 6.97 1.20
N GLY A 60 0.51 7.70 1.83
CA GLY A 60 1.92 7.57 1.55
C GLY A 60 2.21 7.71 0.06
N GLU A 61 2.90 6.72 -0.51
CA GLU A 61 3.21 6.68 -1.95
C GLU A 61 2.13 5.94 -2.77
N GLY A 62 0.97 5.64 -2.20
CA GLY A 62 -0.25 5.37 -2.96
C GLY A 62 -0.66 3.90 -3.19
N SER A 63 -0.04 2.91 -2.52
CA SER A 63 -0.32 1.48 -2.79
C SER A 63 -1.82 1.15 -2.81
N ILE A 64 -2.58 1.56 -1.78
CA ILE A 64 -4.02 1.29 -1.66
C ILE A 64 -4.79 1.96 -2.78
N GLY A 65 -4.54 3.25 -3.03
CA GLY A 65 -5.26 4.00 -4.05
C GLY A 65 -5.05 3.44 -5.47
N VAL A 66 -3.81 3.13 -5.81
CA VAL A 66 -3.47 2.52 -7.11
C VAL A 66 -4.16 1.18 -7.30
N ILE A 67 -4.15 0.31 -6.28
CA ILE A 67 -4.83 -0.99 -6.37
C ILE A 67 -6.35 -0.84 -6.38
N ALA A 68 -6.93 0.05 -5.58
CA ALA A 68 -8.36 0.29 -5.54
C ALA A 68 -8.88 0.75 -6.91
N ASN A 69 -8.20 1.72 -7.54
CA ASN A 69 -8.57 2.18 -8.88
C ASN A 69 -8.38 1.08 -9.94
N ALA A 70 -7.33 0.27 -9.84
CA ALA A 70 -7.16 -0.90 -10.70
C ALA A 70 -8.24 -1.99 -10.51
N MET A 71 -8.87 -2.05 -9.33
CA MET A 71 -10.00 -2.93 -9.01
C MET A 71 -11.37 -2.32 -9.36
N GLY A 72 -11.38 -1.13 -10.00
CA GLY A 72 -12.61 -0.45 -10.41
C GLY A 72 -13.32 0.33 -9.30
N MET A 73 -12.65 0.55 -8.17
CA MET A 73 -13.14 1.43 -7.09
C MET A 73 -12.63 2.86 -7.32
N HIS A 74 -13.16 3.84 -6.57
CA HIS A 74 -12.64 5.20 -6.55
C HIS A 74 -11.82 5.45 -5.30
N ALA A 75 -10.57 5.87 -5.45
CA ALA A 75 -9.71 6.17 -4.30
C ALA A 75 -9.49 7.67 -4.08
N VAL A 76 -9.54 8.08 -2.81
CA VAL A 76 -9.09 9.40 -2.34
C VAL A 76 -8.00 9.19 -1.30
N GLY A 77 -6.78 9.60 -1.64
CA GLY A 77 -5.63 9.50 -0.74
C GLY A 77 -5.28 10.85 -0.11
N VAL A 78 -5.03 10.84 1.21
CA VAL A 78 -4.54 12.00 1.96
C VAL A 78 -3.25 11.60 2.69
N ASP A 79 -2.22 12.45 2.64
CA ASP A 79 -1.01 12.32 3.47
C ASP A 79 -0.47 13.73 3.75
N LEU A 80 0.13 13.92 4.93
CA LEU A 80 0.69 15.19 5.36
C LEU A 80 1.96 15.59 4.59
N PHE A 81 2.62 14.64 3.92
CA PHE A 81 3.86 14.89 3.20
C PHE A 81 3.59 15.04 1.69
N PRO A 82 3.61 16.27 1.13
CA PRO A 82 3.25 16.51 -0.27
C PRO A 82 4.10 15.72 -1.27
N LYS A 83 5.34 15.40 -0.91
CA LYS A 83 6.24 14.59 -1.74
C LYS A 83 5.70 13.18 -1.95
N LYS A 84 5.11 12.56 -0.92
CA LYS A 84 4.55 11.22 -1.03
C LYS A 84 3.28 11.22 -1.88
N CYS A 85 2.39 12.20 -1.68
CA CYS A 85 1.20 12.36 -2.52
C CYS A 85 1.55 12.52 -4.01
N ARG A 86 2.64 13.24 -4.33
CA ARG A 86 3.14 13.33 -5.71
C ARG A 86 3.60 11.98 -6.27
N HIS A 87 4.29 11.17 -5.47
CA HIS A 87 4.68 9.82 -5.88
C HIS A 87 3.44 8.92 -6.09
N ALA A 88 2.44 9.03 -5.22
CA ALA A 88 1.16 8.32 -5.36
C ALA A 88 0.49 8.66 -6.71
N LEU A 89 0.34 9.95 -7.01
CA LEU A 89 -0.24 10.41 -8.27
C LEU A 89 0.55 9.93 -9.50
N GLN A 90 1.88 9.99 -9.45
CA GLN A 90 2.72 9.50 -10.55
C GLN A 90 2.56 8.00 -10.78
N SER A 91 2.48 7.23 -9.70
CA SER A 91 2.39 5.76 -9.77
C SER A 91 1.06 5.31 -10.36
N GLU A 92 0.00 6.05 -10.08
CA GLU A 92 -1.31 5.85 -10.67
C GLU A 92 -1.29 6.10 -12.19
N LEU A 93 -0.70 7.21 -12.63
CA LEU A 93 -0.57 7.55 -14.05
C LEU A 93 0.30 6.57 -14.84
N LEU A 94 1.23 5.89 -14.18
CA LEU A 94 2.11 4.87 -14.78
C LEU A 94 1.53 3.45 -14.72
N GLY A 95 0.26 3.29 -14.36
CA GLY A 95 -0.40 1.99 -14.29
C GLY A 95 0.17 1.07 -13.20
N GLY A 96 0.58 1.64 -12.07
CA GLY A 96 1.14 0.91 -10.94
C GLY A 96 2.59 0.49 -11.10
N LYS A 97 3.29 0.97 -12.14
CA LYS A 97 4.75 0.84 -12.24
C LYS A 97 5.41 1.85 -11.31
N PHE A 98 5.78 1.38 -10.12
CA PHE A 98 6.59 2.14 -9.18
C PHE A 98 8.05 2.17 -9.66
N GLU A 99 8.35 3.05 -10.60
CA GLU A 99 9.73 3.32 -11.00
C GLU A 99 10.44 4.08 -9.86
N ARG A 100 10.98 3.35 -8.88
CA ARG A 100 11.94 3.96 -7.96
C ARG A 100 13.11 4.44 -8.80
N ASN A 101 13.44 5.72 -8.67
CA ASN A 101 14.65 6.35 -9.18
C ASN A 101 15.85 5.39 -9.01
N ALA A 102 16.27 4.72 -10.08
CA ALA A 102 17.42 3.81 -10.12
C ALA A 102 18.68 4.43 -9.48
N ARG A 103 18.75 5.77 -9.51
CA ARG A 103 19.79 6.59 -8.88
C ARG A 103 19.87 6.45 -7.34
N ALA A 104 18.74 6.31 -6.65
CA ALA A 104 18.71 6.19 -5.19
C ALA A 104 19.09 4.78 -4.73
N GLU A 105 18.69 3.76 -5.49
CA GLU A 105 19.10 2.37 -5.25
C GLU A 105 20.56 2.15 -5.61
N LYS A 106 21.05 2.70 -6.72
CA LYS A 106 22.47 2.69 -7.08
C LYS A 106 23.33 3.33 -5.98
N LYS A 107 22.96 4.52 -5.50
CA LYS A 107 23.64 5.17 -4.36
C LYS A 107 23.59 4.34 -3.07
N ARG A 108 22.52 3.57 -2.84
CA ARG A 108 22.40 2.67 -1.69
C ARG A 108 23.31 1.45 -1.83
N ARG A 109 23.33 0.82 -3.01
CA ARG A 109 24.21 -0.32 -3.32
C ARG A 109 25.68 0.09 -3.24
N GLU A 110 26.03 1.25 -3.77
CA GLU A 110 27.37 1.85 -3.68
C GLU A 110 27.77 2.12 -2.22
N LYS A 111 26.85 2.64 -1.39
CA LYS A 111 27.11 2.85 0.05
C LYS A 111 27.27 1.56 0.86
N VAL A 112 26.56 0.49 0.50
CA VAL A 112 26.70 -0.81 1.17
C VAL A 112 28.06 -1.43 0.80
N GLN A 113 28.41 -1.48 -0.49
CA GLN A 113 29.72 -1.96 -0.95
C GLN A 113 30.89 -1.19 -0.33
N GLN A 114 30.77 0.14 -0.21
CA GLN A 114 31.83 0.97 0.38
C GLN A 114 31.96 0.80 1.90
N LYS A 115 30.94 0.23 2.56
CA LYS A 115 30.96 -0.10 3.99
C LYS A 115 31.53 -1.49 4.22
N ASP A 116 31.26 -2.43 3.32
CA ASP A 116 31.81 -3.80 3.37
C ASP A 116 33.33 -3.81 3.12
N MET A 117 33.85 -2.93 2.26
CA MET A 117 35.31 -2.79 2.04
C MET A 117 36.07 -2.08 3.18
N LYS A 118 35.38 -1.54 4.20
CA LYS A 118 35.98 -0.78 5.30
C LYS A 118 35.86 -1.48 6.66
N GLY A 119 35.33 -2.70 6.69
CA GLY A 119 34.99 -3.43 7.92
C GLY A 119 36.01 -4.46 8.40
N ASP A 120 37.15 -4.62 7.72
CA ASP A 120 38.14 -5.68 8.02
C ASP A 120 39.42 -5.18 8.74
N ASP A 121 39.41 -3.97 9.32
CA ASP A 121 40.55 -3.37 10.03
C ASP A 121 40.20 -2.89 11.47
N GLU A 122 39.51 -3.72 12.27
CA GLU A 122 39.47 -3.57 13.75
C GLU A 122 39.73 -4.91 14.47
#